data_AF-A0A925MDR5-F1
#
_entry.id   AF-A0A925MDR5-F1
#
_cell.length_a   1.000
_cell.length_b   1.000
_cell.length_c   1.000
_cell.angle_alpha   90.00
_cell.angle_beta   90.00
_cell.angle_gamma   90.00
#
_symmetry.space_group_name_H-M   'P 1'
#
loop_
_entity.id
_entity.type
_entity.pdbx_description
1 polymer ?
#
loop_
_entity_poly.entity_id
_entity_poly.type
_entity_poly.pdbx_seq_one_letter_code
_entity_poly.pdbx_strand_id
1 'polypeptide(L)'
;MPMLRTFATPLAIALPLALATTAAVFAAEPAPSAKTTAAAPAEAAPTEPNLGKVASDDAVELDVLAVVSLPIAAAEAREAGVPADEVAGVITAVVDVGASPAVATELLVAEAEQAKKRGAKPHFAAWTRGQLAEGKASETLVADIEKAEAQYIELSADERAKLDAKITKLHDQAIEQRKAQWMKVSELRKQ
;
A
#
# COMPACT_ATOMS: atom_id res chain seq x y z
N MET A 1 -42.23 16.62 43.60
CA MET A 1 -41.32 17.02 44.71
C MET A 1 -40.63 15.75 45.21
N PRO A 2 -39.32 15.67 45.53
CA PRO A 2 -38.20 16.61 45.36
C PRO A 2 -37.00 16.07 44.51
N MET A 3 -36.22 17.03 43.99
CA MET A 3 -34.74 17.14 43.88
C MET A 3 -33.93 16.14 43.02
N LEU A 4 -33.38 16.57 41.88
CA LEU A 4 -32.11 17.32 41.70
C LEU A 4 -30.88 16.61 42.27
N ARG A 5 -29.94 16.22 41.40
CA ARG A 5 -28.52 16.61 41.48
C ARG A 5 -27.73 16.25 40.22
N THR A 6 -27.39 17.31 39.50
CA THR A 6 -26.28 17.50 38.58
C THR A 6 -24.94 17.14 39.22
N PHE A 7 -24.03 16.50 38.47
CA PHE A 7 -22.60 16.73 38.60
C PHE A 7 -21.95 16.80 37.21
N ALA A 8 -21.50 18.00 36.88
CA ALA A 8 -20.55 18.27 35.81
C ALA A 8 -19.13 18.00 36.34
N THR A 9 -18.24 17.48 35.49
CA THR A 9 -16.79 17.56 35.75
C THR A 9 -16.06 17.73 34.42
N PRO A 10 -15.58 18.94 34.10
CA PRO A 10 -14.65 19.14 33.00
C PRO A 10 -13.22 18.89 33.51
N LEU A 11 -12.50 17.93 32.92
CA LEU A 11 -11.06 17.83 33.10
C LEU A 11 -10.37 18.33 31.84
N ALA A 12 -10.07 19.62 31.85
CA ALA A 12 -9.11 20.25 30.95
C ALA A 12 -7.70 19.92 31.44
N ILE A 13 -6.86 19.32 30.59
CA ILE A 13 -5.41 19.27 30.79
C ILE A 13 -4.77 19.92 29.59
N ALA A 14 -4.15 21.06 29.86
CA ALA A 14 -3.38 21.87 28.95
C ALA A 14 -1.94 21.32 28.80
N LEU A 15 -1.40 21.44 27.58
CA LEU A 15 -0.04 21.79 27.13
C LEU A 15 1.17 21.57 28.09
N PRO A 16 2.35 21.18 27.54
CA PRO A 16 3.14 22.15 26.76
C PRO A 16 3.82 21.62 25.49
N LEU A 17 3.93 22.53 24.52
CA LEU A 17 4.89 22.55 23.42
C LEU A 17 6.32 22.59 23.99
N ALA A 18 7.21 21.72 23.50
CA ALA A 18 8.66 21.90 23.65
C ALA A 18 9.30 21.96 22.26
N LEU A 19 9.73 23.16 21.86
CA LEU A 19 10.70 23.37 20.79
C LEU A 19 12.06 22.86 21.29
N ALA A 20 12.68 21.93 20.57
CA ALA A 20 14.09 21.61 20.71
C ALA A 20 14.82 22.00 19.42
N THR A 21 15.38 23.21 19.41
CA THR A 21 16.46 23.62 18.51
C THR A 21 17.78 23.04 19.02
N THR A 22 18.45 22.20 18.24
CA THR A 22 19.91 22.02 18.37
C THR A 22 20.55 21.92 16.98
N ALA A 23 21.30 22.96 16.64
CA ALA A 23 22.35 22.92 15.65
C ALA A 23 23.67 22.68 16.41
N ALA A 24 24.44 21.66 16.02
CA ALA A 24 25.87 21.60 16.27
C ALA A 24 26.53 20.61 15.30
N VAL A 25 27.31 21.20 14.40
CA VAL A 25 28.31 20.55 13.54
C VAL A 25 29.42 19.98 14.41
N PHE A 26 29.84 18.74 14.16
CA PHE A 26 31.23 18.33 14.35
C PHE A 26 31.62 17.23 13.36
N ALA A 27 32.68 17.51 12.60
CA ALA A 27 33.40 16.56 11.77
C ALA A 27 34.46 15.85 12.63
N ALA A 28 34.57 14.52 12.54
CA ALA A 28 35.81 13.74 12.60
C ALA A 28 35.49 12.21 12.59
N GLU A 29 36.17 11.50 11.70
CA GLU A 29 36.20 10.05 11.49
C GLU A 29 37.46 9.44 12.21
N PRO A 30 37.78 8.12 12.16
CA PRO A 30 37.23 6.97 12.89
C PRO A 30 38.24 6.19 13.79
N ALA A 31 37.74 5.10 14.39
CA ALA A 31 38.42 3.81 14.75
C ALA A 31 38.56 3.46 16.27
N PRO A 32 38.82 2.19 16.67
CA PRO A 32 37.82 1.24 17.17
C PRO A 32 38.16 0.57 18.53
N SER A 33 37.27 -0.32 19.00
CA SER A 33 37.42 -1.41 20.02
C SER A 33 36.69 -1.28 21.37
N ALA A 34 35.67 -2.14 21.50
CA ALA A 34 35.35 -3.08 22.59
C ALA A 34 35.10 -2.57 24.03
N LYS A 35 33.88 -2.77 24.56
CA LYS A 35 33.51 -3.88 25.47
C LYS A 35 32.04 -3.79 25.94
N THR A 36 31.44 -4.97 26.06
CA THR A 36 30.08 -5.34 26.49
C THR A 36 29.69 -4.89 27.91
N THR A 37 28.40 -4.54 28.09
CA THR A 37 27.45 -5.00 29.15
C THR A 37 26.63 -3.84 29.74
N ALA A 38 25.31 -3.83 29.51
CA ALA A 38 24.25 -3.78 30.54
C ALA A 38 22.89 -3.42 29.92
N ALA A 39 21.89 -4.23 30.24
CA ALA A 39 20.51 -4.15 29.80
C ALA A 39 19.72 -3.05 30.52
N ALA A 40 18.83 -2.36 29.79
CA ALA A 40 17.65 -1.64 30.28
C ALA A 40 16.72 -1.33 29.08
N PRO A 41 15.41 -1.14 29.30
CA PRO A 41 14.34 -1.77 28.51
C PRO A 41 13.94 -1.04 27.24
N ALA A 42 13.43 -1.84 26.31
CA ALA A 42 12.85 -1.45 25.03
C ALA A 42 11.71 -0.43 25.18
N GLU A 43 12.02 0.81 24.82
CA GLU A 43 11.03 1.82 24.47
C GLU A 43 10.75 1.67 22.98
N ALA A 44 9.50 1.34 22.66
CA ALA A 44 9.03 1.05 21.32
C ALA A 44 9.18 2.30 20.43
N ALA A 45 10.27 2.33 19.66
CA ALA A 45 10.42 3.21 18.52
C ALA A 45 9.42 2.81 17.42
N PRO A 46 8.84 3.78 16.69
CA PRO A 46 7.91 3.50 15.62
C PRO A 46 8.60 2.64 14.55
N THR A 47 7.97 1.53 14.19
CA THR A 47 8.37 0.68 13.07
C THR A 47 8.36 1.52 11.79
N GLU A 48 9.51 2.09 11.44
CA GLU A 48 9.79 2.50 10.06
C GLU A 48 9.61 1.28 9.16
N PRO A 49 8.98 1.41 7.99
CA PRO A 49 9.01 0.34 7.00
C PRO A 49 10.48 0.11 6.63
N ASN A 50 11.02 -1.02 7.07
CA ASN A 50 12.37 -1.44 6.76
C ASN A 50 12.41 -1.89 5.28
N LEU A 51 12.43 -0.91 4.38
CA LEU A 51 12.58 -1.06 2.93
C LEU A 51 13.95 -0.55 2.45
N GLY A 52 14.98 -0.72 3.27
CA GLY A 52 16.28 -0.08 3.02
C GLY A 52 17.50 -0.92 3.36
N LYS A 53 17.36 -2.24 3.54
CA LYS A 53 18.55 -3.11 3.55
C LYS A 53 18.94 -3.30 2.09
N VAL A 54 20.13 -2.81 1.71
CA VAL A 54 20.74 -3.01 0.38
C VAL A 54 20.42 -4.44 -0.05
N ALA A 55 19.53 -4.54 -1.04
CA ALA A 55 19.06 -5.82 -1.51
C ALA A 55 20.29 -6.61 -1.98
N SER A 56 20.31 -7.92 -1.73
CA SER A 56 21.37 -8.78 -2.28
C SER A 56 21.48 -8.52 -3.79
N ASP A 57 22.67 -8.72 -4.36
CA ASP A 57 22.92 -8.51 -5.80
C ASP A 57 21.84 -9.21 -6.66
N ASP A 58 21.43 -10.41 -6.24
CA ASP A 58 20.33 -11.20 -6.82
C ASP A 58 18.98 -10.47 -6.84
N ALA A 59 18.63 -9.73 -5.77
CA ALA A 59 17.34 -9.03 -5.69
C ALA A 59 17.33 -7.77 -6.57
N VAL A 60 18.48 -7.11 -6.73
CA VAL A 60 18.63 -6.02 -7.70
C VAL A 60 18.56 -6.55 -9.13
N GLU A 61 19.20 -7.69 -9.41
CA GLU A 61 19.15 -8.33 -10.72
C GLU A 61 17.71 -8.75 -11.09
N LEU A 62 16.96 -9.31 -10.13
CA LEU A 62 15.54 -9.63 -10.31
C LEU A 62 14.69 -8.39 -10.59
N ASP A 63 14.95 -7.27 -9.92
CA ASP A 63 14.24 -6.01 -10.16
C ASP A 63 14.54 -5.45 -11.57
N VAL A 64 15.78 -5.53 -12.01
CA VAL A 64 16.18 -5.11 -13.37
C VAL A 64 15.51 -5.99 -14.42
N LEU A 65 15.53 -7.32 -14.24
CA LEU A 65 14.84 -8.26 -15.11
C LEU A 65 13.34 -7.99 -15.12
N ALA A 66 12.75 -7.71 -13.96
CA ALA A 66 11.34 -7.40 -13.81
C ALA A 66 10.94 -6.13 -14.59
N VAL A 67 11.75 -5.07 -14.55
CA VAL A 67 11.51 -3.85 -15.33
C VAL A 67 11.50 -4.15 -16.82
N VAL A 68 12.36 -5.06 -17.29
CA VAL A 68 12.43 -5.48 -18.71
C VAL A 68 11.26 -6.41 -19.08
N SER A 69 10.80 -7.26 -18.16
CA SER A 69 9.68 -8.18 -18.41
C SER A 69 8.30 -7.54 -18.21
N LEU A 70 8.20 -6.46 -17.44
CA LEU A 70 6.94 -5.79 -17.13
C LEU A 70 6.14 -5.37 -18.38
N PRO A 71 6.76 -4.82 -19.46
CA PRO A 71 6.04 -4.54 -20.71
C PRO A 71 5.44 -5.78 -21.38
N ILE A 72 6.10 -6.94 -21.25
CA ILE A 72 5.63 -8.22 -21.79
C ILE A 72 4.45 -8.71 -20.96
N ALA A 73 4.57 -8.74 -19.63
CA ALA A 73 3.48 -9.10 -18.72
C ALA A 73 2.25 -8.18 -18.90
N ALA A 74 2.46 -6.88 -19.11
CA ALA A 74 1.40 -5.93 -19.41
C ALA A 74 0.75 -6.15 -20.78
N ALA A 75 1.49 -6.65 -21.78
CA ALA A 75 0.91 -7.06 -23.05
C ALA A 75 0.07 -8.34 -22.88
N GLU A 76 0.60 -9.35 -22.19
CA GLU A 76 -0.09 -10.62 -21.93
C GLU A 76 -1.37 -10.43 -21.12
N ALA A 77 -1.38 -9.56 -20.12
CA ALA A 77 -2.57 -9.22 -19.36
C ALA A 77 -3.65 -8.56 -20.24
N ARG A 78 -3.24 -7.66 -21.15
CA ARG A 78 -4.17 -7.03 -22.11
C ARG A 78 -4.74 -8.03 -23.12
N GLU A 79 -3.91 -8.94 -23.61
CA GLU A 79 -4.35 -10.03 -24.49
C GLU A 79 -5.31 -10.99 -23.79
N ALA A 80 -5.13 -11.19 -22.47
CA ALA A 80 -6.05 -11.95 -21.64
C ALA A 80 -7.36 -11.20 -21.31
N GLY A 81 -7.53 -9.96 -21.77
CA GLY A 81 -8.73 -9.15 -21.60
C GLY A 81 -8.73 -8.23 -20.38
N VAL A 82 -7.61 -8.10 -19.66
CA VAL A 82 -7.46 -7.11 -18.59
C VAL A 82 -7.39 -5.72 -19.22
N PRO A 83 -8.26 -4.78 -18.84
CA PRO A 83 -8.32 -3.48 -19.50
C PRO A 83 -7.08 -2.63 -19.13
N ALA A 84 -6.66 -1.75 -20.04
CA ALA A 84 -5.37 -1.08 -19.95
C ALA A 84 -5.25 -0.13 -18.74
N ASP A 85 -6.37 0.42 -18.29
CA ASP A 85 -6.49 1.24 -17.08
C ASP A 85 -6.26 0.43 -15.80
N GLU A 86 -6.74 -0.83 -15.74
CA GLU A 86 -6.47 -1.75 -14.63
C GLU A 86 -4.99 -2.16 -14.61
N VAL A 87 -4.38 -2.45 -15.76
CA VAL A 87 -2.95 -2.75 -15.86
C VAL A 87 -2.10 -1.56 -15.35
N ALA A 88 -2.40 -0.35 -15.82
CA ALA A 88 -1.73 0.86 -15.35
C ALA A 88 -1.99 1.11 -13.85
N GLY A 89 -3.19 0.81 -13.37
CA GLY A 89 -3.57 0.93 -11.97
C GLY A 89 -2.77 0.01 -11.05
N VAL A 90 -2.51 -1.23 -11.45
CA VAL A 90 -1.67 -2.19 -10.71
C VAL A 90 -0.22 -1.71 -10.63
N ILE A 91 0.35 -1.29 -11.77
CA ILE A 91 1.72 -0.75 -11.81
C ILE A 91 1.83 0.48 -10.90
N THR A 92 0.85 1.38 -10.96
CA THR A 92 0.79 2.56 -10.09
C THR A 92 0.67 2.16 -8.63
N ALA A 93 -0.15 1.16 -8.30
CA ALA A 93 -0.30 0.69 -6.92
C ALA A 93 1.00 0.15 -6.33
N VAL A 94 1.77 -0.63 -7.11
CA VAL A 94 3.09 -1.16 -6.72
C VAL A 94 4.09 -0.03 -6.51
N VAL A 95 4.13 0.95 -7.42
CA VAL A 95 4.99 2.14 -7.29
C VAL A 95 4.61 2.98 -6.07
N ASP A 96 3.32 3.19 -5.82
CA ASP A 96 2.83 4.01 -4.70
C ASP A 96 3.25 3.46 -3.33
N VAL A 97 3.33 2.13 -3.19
CA VAL A 97 3.81 1.48 -1.95
C VAL A 97 5.33 1.26 -1.91
N GLY A 98 6.05 1.66 -2.96
CA GLY A 98 7.49 1.47 -3.08
C GLY A 98 7.90 0.00 -3.20
N ALA A 99 7.02 -0.86 -3.71
CA ALA A 99 7.31 -2.27 -3.91
C ALA A 99 8.11 -2.50 -5.20
N SER A 100 8.82 -3.63 -5.25
CA SER A 100 9.62 -4.02 -6.41
C SER A 100 8.76 -4.15 -7.69
N PRO A 101 9.29 -3.77 -8.87
CA PRO A 101 8.66 -4.04 -10.16
C PRO A 101 8.38 -5.54 -10.44
N ALA A 102 9.12 -6.44 -9.78
CA ALA A 102 8.87 -7.89 -9.85
C ALA A 102 7.47 -8.24 -9.36
N VAL A 103 7.01 -7.56 -8.30
CA VAL A 103 5.66 -7.73 -7.77
C VAL A 103 4.60 -7.36 -8.81
N ALA A 104 4.77 -6.25 -9.53
CA ALA A 104 3.84 -5.87 -10.59
C ALA A 104 3.81 -6.91 -11.72
N THR A 105 4.99 -7.43 -12.09
CA THR A 105 5.13 -8.45 -13.14
C THR A 105 4.42 -9.74 -12.74
N GLU A 106 4.69 -10.28 -11.55
CA GLU A 106 4.07 -11.49 -11.02
C GLU A 106 2.55 -11.39 -10.96
N LEU A 107 2.02 -10.27 -10.45
CA LEU A 107 0.59 -10.05 -10.33
C LEU A 107 -0.10 -9.96 -11.69
N LEU A 108 0.53 -9.31 -12.69
CA LEU A 108 -0.02 -9.21 -14.04
C LEU A 108 0.02 -10.55 -14.76
N VAL A 109 1.09 -11.35 -14.61
CA VAL A 109 1.17 -12.70 -15.18
C VAL A 109 0.11 -13.60 -14.56
N ALA A 110 -0.02 -13.61 -13.22
CA ALA A 110 -1.02 -14.39 -12.52
C ALA A 110 -2.46 -14.02 -12.94
N GLU A 111 -2.78 -12.72 -13.02
CA GLU A 111 -4.10 -12.30 -13.50
C GLU A 111 -4.29 -12.60 -14.98
N ALA A 112 -3.25 -12.52 -15.83
CA ALA A 112 -3.36 -12.89 -17.25
C ALA A 112 -3.71 -14.38 -17.41
N GLU A 113 -3.05 -15.26 -16.65
CA GLU A 113 -3.36 -16.70 -16.66
C GLU A 113 -4.78 -17.00 -16.17
N GLN A 114 -5.21 -16.30 -15.11
CA GLN A 114 -6.55 -16.48 -14.57
C GLN A 114 -7.62 -15.85 -15.46
N ALA A 115 -7.36 -14.69 -16.05
CA ALA A 115 -8.28 -14.01 -16.96
C ALA A 115 -8.55 -14.84 -18.22
N LYS A 116 -7.56 -15.61 -18.71
CA LYS A 116 -7.78 -16.59 -19.79
C LYS A 116 -8.79 -17.69 -19.43
N LYS A 117 -8.91 -18.05 -18.14
CA LYS A 117 -9.82 -19.11 -17.66
C LYS A 117 -11.20 -18.57 -17.26
N ARG A 118 -11.24 -17.52 -16.46
CA ARG A 118 -12.48 -16.98 -15.84
C ARG A 118 -12.92 -15.61 -16.37
N GLY A 119 -12.16 -15.01 -17.28
CA GLY A 119 -12.32 -13.61 -17.67
C GLY A 119 -11.65 -12.64 -16.69
N ALA A 120 -11.36 -11.43 -17.16
CA ALA A 120 -10.71 -10.40 -16.37
C ALA A 120 -11.55 -10.00 -15.16
N LYS A 121 -10.91 -9.86 -13.99
CA LYS A 121 -11.59 -9.38 -12.79
C LYS A 121 -11.86 -7.87 -12.88
N PRO A 122 -13.09 -7.40 -12.62
CA PRO A 122 -13.33 -5.97 -12.49
C PRO A 122 -12.57 -5.42 -11.27
N HIS A 123 -12.05 -4.19 -11.38
CA HIS A 123 -11.40 -3.49 -10.27
C HIS A 123 -10.17 -4.21 -9.68
N PHE A 124 -9.45 -4.95 -10.52
CA PHE A 124 -8.23 -5.68 -10.13
C PHE A 124 -7.17 -4.77 -9.52
N ALA A 125 -6.94 -3.58 -10.06
CA ALA A 125 -6.02 -2.58 -9.55
C ALA A 125 -6.43 -2.06 -8.17
N ALA A 126 -7.72 -1.83 -7.95
CA ALA A 126 -8.23 -1.36 -6.66
C ALA A 126 -8.07 -2.44 -5.58
N TRP A 127 -8.38 -3.70 -5.93
CA TRP A 127 -8.13 -4.84 -5.06
C TRP A 127 -6.63 -4.96 -4.73
N THR A 128 -5.76 -4.92 -5.75
CA THR A 128 -4.31 -5.02 -5.58
C THR A 128 -3.76 -3.92 -4.68
N ARG A 129 -4.18 -2.67 -4.89
CA ARG A 129 -3.79 -1.54 -4.04
C ARG A 129 -4.18 -1.76 -2.58
N GLY A 130 -5.39 -2.25 -2.33
CA GLY A 130 -5.86 -2.56 -0.96
C GLY A 130 -4.97 -3.60 -0.28
N GLN A 131 -4.65 -4.67 -0.98
CA GLN A 131 -3.83 -5.74 -0.41
C GLN A 131 -2.36 -5.34 -0.18
N LEU A 132 -1.78 -4.55 -1.09
CA LEU A 132 -0.44 -4.01 -0.91
C LEU A 132 -0.39 -3.01 0.24
N ALA A 133 -1.44 -2.20 0.43
CA ALA A 133 -1.56 -1.30 1.58
C ALA A 133 -1.72 -2.05 2.91
N GLU A 134 -2.29 -3.25 2.90
CA GLU A 134 -2.33 -4.17 4.05
C GLU A 134 -0.97 -4.84 4.32
N GLY A 135 0.03 -4.65 3.45
CA GLY A 135 1.37 -5.22 3.59
C GLY A 135 1.46 -6.70 3.23
N LYS A 136 0.51 -7.23 2.45
CA LYS A 136 0.57 -8.63 2.01
C LYS A 136 1.74 -8.88 1.06
N ALA A 137 2.39 -10.02 1.24
CA ALA A 137 3.49 -10.46 0.38
C ALA A 137 2.98 -10.80 -1.04
N SER A 138 3.81 -10.58 -2.06
CA SER A 138 3.46 -10.85 -3.46
C SER A 138 3.03 -12.31 -3.68
N GLU A 139 3.74 -13.27 -3.08
CA GLU A 139 3.40 -14.69 -3.14
C GLU A 139 1.99 -15.00 -2.61
N THR A 140 1.59 -14.35 -1.52
CA THR A 140 0.24 -14.52 -0.96
C THR A 140 -0.82 -13.91 -1.88
N LEU A 141 -0.48 -12.85 -2.59
CA LEU A 141 -1.38 -12.20 -3.53
C LEU A 141 -1.58 -13.03 -4.79
N VAL A 142 -0.50 -13.61 -5.33
CA VAL A 142 -0.58 -14.56 -6.44
C VAL A 142 -1.44 -15.76 -6.05
N ALA A 143 -1.21 -16.33 -4.87
CA ALA A 143 -2.03 -17.43 -4.37
C ALA A 143 -3.51 -17.03 -4.19
N ASP A 144 -3.80 -15.79 -3.76
CA ASP A 144 -5.17 -15.28 -3.65
C ASP A 144 -5.80 -15.07 -5.05
N ILE A 145 -5.04 -14.62 -6.06
CA ILE A 145 -5.49 -14.50 -7.45
C ILE A 145 -5.84 -15.86 -8.04
N GLU A 146 -5.01 -16.87 -7.77
CA GLU A 146 -5.24 -18.26 -8.20
C GLU A 146 -6.45 -18.88 -7.48
N LYS A 147 -6.58 -18.68 -6.16
CA LYS A 147 -7.70 -19.21 -5.37
C LYS A 147 -9.02 -18.50 -5.61
N ALA A 148 -9.00 -17.27 -6.11
CA ALA A 148 -10.22 -16.49 -6.39
C ALA A 148 -11.17 -17.21 -7.36
N GLU A 149 -10.68 -18.17 -8.16
CA GLU A 149 -11.48 -19.04 -9.02
C GLU A 149 -12.60 -19.75 -8.23
N ALA A 150 -12.33 -20.24 -7.01
CA ALA A 150 -13.33 -20.97 -6.22
C ALA A 150 -14.42 -20.05 -5.67
N GLN A 151 -14.05 -18.88 -5.13
CA GLN A 151 -15.01 -18.00 -4.46
C GLN A 151 -15.82 -17.15 -5.44
N TYR A 152 -15.21 -16.74 -6.56
CA TYR A 152 -15.93 -15.92 -7.54
C TYR A 152 -16.95 -16.76 -8.31
N ILE A 153 -16.65 -18.02 -8.65
CA ILE A 153 -17.62 -18.91 -9.30
C ILE A 153 -18.81 -19.22 -8.38
N GLU A 154 -18.58 -19.37 -7.08
CA GLU A 154 -19.63 -19.65 -6.08
C GLU A 154 -20.57 -18.46 -5.80
N LEU A 155 -20.13 -17.22 -6.03
CA LEU A 155 -20.96 -16.03 -5.83
C LEU A 155 -22.08 -15.96 -6.87
N SER A 156 -23.32 -15.79 -6.41
CA SER A 156 -24.48 -15.59 -7.27
C SER A 156 -24.36 -14.28 -8.05
N ALA A 157 -24.98 -14.18 -9.24
CA ALA A 157 -24.89 -12.99 -10.10
C ALA A 157 -25.32 -11.69 -9.38
N ASP A 158 -26.29 -11.78 -8.47
CA ASP A 158 -26.77 -10.65 -7.67
C ASP A 158 -25.76 -10.18 -6.62
N GLU A 159 -24.99 -11.09 -6.03
CA GLU A 159 -23.95 -10.76 -5.04
C GLU A 159 -22.74 -10.12 -5.72
N ARG A 160 -22.38 -10.60 -6.91
CA ARG A 160 -21.33 -9.98 -7.74
C ARG A 160 -21.70 -8.54 -8.11
N ALA A 161 -22.92 -8.32 -8.59
CA ALA A 161 -23.39 -6.97 -8.94
C ALA A 161 -23.38 -6.00 -7.75
N LYS A 162 -23.72 -6.48 -6.53
CA LYS A 162 -23.63 -5.67 -5.30
C LYS A 162 -22.19 -5.33 -4.92
N LEU A 163 -21.28 -6.27 -5.06
CA LEU A 163 -19.85 -6.05 -4.79
C LEU A 163 -19.27 -5.05 -5.79
N ASP A 164 -19.52 -5.23 -7.09
CA ASP A 164 -19.04 -4.33 -8.13
C ASP A 164 -19.58 -2.90 -7.92
N ALA A 165 -20.87 -2.74 -7.60
CA ALA A 165 -21.46 -1.45 -7.27
C ALA A 165 -20.81 -0.79 -6.04
N LYS A 166 -20.47 -1.58 -5.01
CA LYS A 166 -19.79 -1.09 -3.81
C LYS A 166 -18.36 -0.66 -4.13
N ILE A 167 -17.63 -1.44 -4.94
CA ILE A 167 -16.26 -1.12 -5.33
C ILE A 167 -16.24 0.16 -6.18
N THR A 168 -17.14 0.27 -7.16
CA THR A 168 -17.29 1.48 -7.99
C THR A 168 -17.54 2.71 -7.13
N LYS A 169 -18.46 2.61 -6.16
CA LYS A 169 -18.75 3.71 -5.23
C LYS A 169 -17.54 4.13 -4.39
N LEU A 170 -16.78 3.16 -3.87
CA LEU A 170 -15.58 3.45 -3.10
C LEU A 170 -14.48 4.08 -3.98
N HIS A 171 -14.36 3.64 -5.22
CA HIS A 171 -13.44 4.21 -6.20
C HIS A 171 -13.77 5.68 -6.51
N ASP A 172 -15.03 6.00 -6.78
CA ASP A 172 -15.47 7.38 -7.03
C ASP A 172 -15.23 8.29 -5.82
N GLN A 173 -15.49 7.78 -4.61
CA GLN A 173 -15.19 8.50 -3.37
C GLN A 173 -13.70 8.79 -3.21
N ALA A 174 -12.83 7.83 -3.54
CA ALA A 174 -11.38 8.02 -3.47
C ALA A 174 -10.90 9.07 -4.49
N ILE A 175 -11.46 9.09 -5.71
CA ILE A 175 -11.16 10.11 -6.72
C ILE A 175 -11.53 11.50 -6.21
N GLU A 176 -12.73 11.67 -5.66
CA GLU A 176 -13.19 12.96 -5.14
C GLU A 176 -12.34 13.44 -3.96
N GLN A 177 -11.98 12.55 -3.04
CA GLN A 177 -11.05 12.88 -1.96
C GLN A 177 -9.68 13.31 -2.48
N ARG A 178 -9.15 12.63 -3.49
CA ARG A 178 -7.85 12.98 -4.10
C ARG A 178 -7.91 14.34 -4.78
N LYS A 179 -8.99 14.65 -5.51
CA LYS A 179 -9.21 15.98 -6.11
C LYS A 179 -9.27 17.06 -5.03
N ALA A 180 -10.02 16.84 -3.95
CA ALA A 180 -10.15 17.79 -2.86
C ALA A 180 -8.80 18.06 -2.16
N GLN A 181 -8.01 17.01 -1.92
CA GLN A 181 -6.65 17.15 -1.39
C GLN A 181 -5.75 17.93 -2.34
N TRP A 182 -5.81 17.65 -3.64
CA TRP A 182 -5.02 18.36 -4.66
C TRP A 182 -5.37 19.85 -4.73
N MET A 183 -6.66 20.20 -4.68
CA MET A 183 -7.11 21.60 -4.63
C MET A 183 -6.57 22.32 -3.40
N LYS A 184 -6.65 21.69 -2.21
CA LYS A 184 -6.08 22.25 -0.98
C LYS A 184 -4.58 22.49 -1.07
N VAL A 185 -3.82 21.55 -1.64
CA VAL A 185 -2.37 21.71 -1.88
C VAL A 185 -2.10 22.85 -2.87
N SER A 186 -2.93 22.98 -3.92
CA SER A 186 -2.78 24.04 -4.91
C SER A 186 -3.05 25.44 -4.36
N GLU A 187 -3.98 25.56 -3.40
CA GLU A 187 -4.27 26.82 -2.70
C GLU A 187 -3.13 27.21 -1.76
N LEU A 188 -2.59 26.25 -1.00
CA LEU A 188 -1.43 26.47 -0.13
C LEU A 188 -0.18 26.88 -0.91
N ARG A 189 0.01 26.40 -2.15
CA ARG A 189 1.14 26.82 -3.00
C ARG A 189 1.03 28.25 -3.54
N LYS A 190 -0.16 28.86 -3.49
CA LYS A 190 -0.40 30.23 -3.97
C LYS A 190 -0.29 31.30 -2.86
N GLN A 191 -0.20 30.87 -1.61
CA GLN A 191 0.06 31.72 -0.44
C GLN A 191 1.57 31.87 -0.23
#